data_AF-A0A7C4XIZ7-F1
#
_entry.id   AF-A0A7C4XIZ7-F1
#
_cell.length_a   1.000
_cell.length_b   1.000
_cell.length_c   1.000
_cell.angle_alpha   90.00
_cell.angle_beta   90.00
_cell.angle_gamma   90.00
#
_symmetry.space_group_name_H-M   'P 1'
#
loop_
_entity.id
_entity.type
_entity.pdbx_description
1 polymer ?
#
loop_
_entity_poly.entity_id
_entity_poly.type
_entity_poly.pdbx_seq_one_letter_code
_entity_poly.pdbx_strand_id
1 'polypeptide(L)'
;MKRAWAIAMLTWAVSVPARAQVTNQDTGAVFPTIQAAIDAAGFNETLVLDPGVYNEALVVNQVVTIEGAGVATITASSGYGVIDIPPTLGLTLRGVTLSSATVRAINAQAGSGFALEDVVITGTTTTGHGGGIYAPDTSGITILDVTFQGTSATLDGGAIYVASDT
;
A
#
# COMPACT_ATOMS: atom_id res chain seq x y z
N MET A 1 39.68 -54.95 11.80
CA MET A 1 38.34 -54.36 12.04
C MET A 1 38.45 -52.84 11.92
N LYS A 2 38.05 -52.25 10.79
CA LYS A 2 38.03 -50.79 10.58
C LYS A 2 36.62 -50.29 10.88
N ARG A 3 36.45 -49.43 11.88
CA ARG A 3 35.17 -48.77 12.17
C ARG A 3 35.12 -47.46 11.38
N ALA A 4 34.27 -47.41 10.36
CA ALA A 4 33.94 -46.18 9.65
C ALA A 4 32.91 -45.40 10.48
N TRP A 5 33.18 -44.12 10.73
CA TRP A 5 32.23 -43.21 11.36
C TRP A 5 31.51 -42.47 10.24
N ALA A 6 30.21 -42.72 10.08
CA ALA A 6 29.37 -41.92 9.20
C ALA A 6 28.99 -40.63 9.94
N ILE A 7 29.50 -39.49 9.47
CA ILE A 7 29.03 -38.18 9.90
C ILE A 7 27.76 -37.91 9.10
N ALA A 8 26.60 -38.02 9.74
CA ALA A 8 25.35 -37.53 9.17
C ALA A 8 25.42 -36.00 9.11
N MET A 9 25.47 -35.44 7.90
CA MET A 9 25.26 -34.01 7.70
C MET A 9 23.78 -33.72 7.94
N LEU A 10 23.46 -33.23 9.13
CA LEU A 10 22.17 -32.61 9.40
C LEU A 10 22.17 -31.25 8.68
N THR A 11 21.63 -31.20 7.47
CA THR A 11 21.39 -29.94 6.78
C THR A 11 20.28 -29.21 7.54
N TRP A 12 20.65 -28.26 8.38
CA TRP A 12 19.69 -27.32 8.94
C TRP A 12 19.19 -26.46 7.79
N ALA A 13 18.01 -26.78 7.26
CA ALA A 13 17.27 -25.81 6.45
C ALA A 13 16.89 -24.67 7.40
N VAL A 14 17.67 -23.60 7.40
CA VAL A 14 17.18 -22.32 7.91
C VAL A 14 16.04 -21.95 6.97
N SER A 15 14.79 -22.10 7.43
CA SER A 15 13.66 -21.52 6.71
C SER A 15 13.86 -20.01 6.75
N VAL A 16 14.42 -19.44 5.69
CA VAL A 16 14.39 -18.00 5.50
C VAL A 16 12.89 -17.65 5.46
N PRO A 17 12.39 -16.77 6.34
CA PRO A 17 10.99 -16.37 6.24
C PRO A 17 10.77 -15.84 4.83
N ALA A 18 9.80 -16.43 4.12
CA ALA A 18 9.43 -15.96 2.80
C ALA A 18 9.10 -14.47 2.93
N ARG A 19 9.74 -13.64 2.11
CA ARG A 19 9.42 -12.22 2.05
C ARG A 19 7.99 -12.11 1.51
N ALA A 20 7.13 -11.34 2.16
CA ALA A 20 5.76 -11.14 1.69
C ALA A 20 5.79 -10.73 0.22
N GLN A 21 5.09 -11.48 -0.63
CA GLN A 21 5.10 -11.28 -2.08
C GLN A 21 3.83 -10.57 -2.52
N VAL A 22 3.82 -10.16 -3.78
CA VAL A 22 2.65 -9.61 -4.44
C VAL A 22 2.36 -10.48 -5.64
N THR A 23 1.16 -11.02 -5.72
CA THR A 23 0.72 -11.83 -6.84
C THR A 23 -0.24 -11.01 -7.69
N ASN A 24 0.10 -10.79 -8.95
CA ASN A 24 -0.88 -10.32 -9.91
C ASN A 24 -1.83 -11.48 -10.22
N GLN A 25 -3.08 -11.38 -9.78
CA GLN A 25 -4.06 -12.45 -9.85
C GLN A 25 -4.45 -12.80 -11.29
N ASP A 26 -4.42 -11.83 -12.19
CA ASP A 26 -4.83 -12.00 -13.59
C ASP A 26 -3.77 -12.73 -14.42
N THR A 27 -2.49 -12.51 -14.12
CA THR A 27 -1.36 -13.10 -14.87
C THR A 27 -0.68 -14.26 -14.14
N GLY A 28 -0.87 -14.38 -12.82
CA GLY A 28 -0.12 -15.29 -11.95
C GLY A 28 1.34 -14.87 -11.71
N ALA A 29 1.76 -13.70 -12.19
CA ALA A 29 3.10 -13.20 -11.97
C ALA A 29 3.30 -12.81 -10.50
N VAL A 30 4.45 -13.20 -9.93
CA VAL A 30 4.79 -12.96 -8.53
C VAL A 30 5.94 -11.97 -8.46
N PHE A 31 5.74 -10.93 -7.65
CA PHE A 31 6.66 -9.82 -7.48
C PHE A 31 7.14 -9.73 -6.04
N PRO A 32 8.37 -9.26 -5.83
CA PRO A 32 8.95 -9.19 -4.50
C PRO A 32 8.61 -7.87 -3.77
N THR A 33 7.88 -6.96 -4.43
CA THR A 33 7.49 -5.61 -3.97
C THR A 33 6.18 -5.20 -4.64
N ILE A 34 5.38 -4.34 -4.02
CA ILE A 34 4.15 -3.77 -4.60
C ILE A 34 4.48 -2.92 -5.82
N GLN A 35 5.49 -2.05 -5.75
CA GLN A 35 5.79 -1.15 -6.87
C GLN A 35 6.12 -1.92 -8.16
N ALA A 36 6.95 -2.97 -8.08
CA ALA A 36 7.25 -3.81 -9.24
C ALA A 36 6.00 -4.50 -9.83
N ALA A 37 5.01 -4.82 -9.00
CA ALA A 37 3.75 -5.38 -9.46
C ALA A 37 2.87 -4.33 -10.17
N ILE A 38 2.82 -3.10 -9.65
CA ILE A 38 2.13 -1.97 -10.30
C ILE A 38 2.79 -1.67 -11.66
N ASP A 39 4.13 -1.59 -11.70
CA ASP A 39 4.89 -1.27 -12.91
C ASP A 39 4.68 -2.29 -14.04
N ALA A 40 4.42 -3.54 -13.68
CA ALA A 40 4.21 -4.64 -14.63
C ALA A 40 2.74 -4.91 -14.96
N ALA A 41 1.80 -4.33 -14.21
CA ALA A 41 0.37 -4.59 -14.35
C ALA A 41 -0.20 -4.00 -15.66
N GLY A 42 -1.16 -4.71 -16.23
CA GLY A 42 -2.09 -4.21 -17.22
C GLY A 42 -3.19 -3.34 -16.61
N PHE A 43 -4.04 -2.79 -17.48
CA PHE A 43 -5.16 -1.95 -17.07
C PHE A 43 -6.21 -2.73 -16.27
N ASN A 44 -6.56 -2.22 -15.08
CA ASN A 44 -7.54 -2.77 -14.14
C ASN A 44 -7.21 -4.16 -13.59
N GLU A 45 -5.94 -4.58 -13.59
CA GLU A 45 -5.54 -5.84 -12.98
C GLU A 45 -5.52 -5.77 -11.45
N THR A 46 -5.60 -6.94 -10.83
CA THR A 46 -5.69 -7.13 -9.37
C THR A 46 -4.39 -7.67 -8.80
N LEU A 47 -3.84 -6.95 -7.83
CA LEU A 47 -2.61 -7.27 -7.12
C LEU A 47 -2.95 -7.72 -5.70
N VAL A 48 -2.73 -9.00 -5.43
CA VAL A 48 -2.99 -9.61 -4.12
C VAL A 48 -1.71 -9.60 -3.30
N LEU A 49 -1.78 -9.01 -2.11
CA LEU A 49 -0.69 -8.95 -1.15
C LEU A 49 -0.74 -10.14 -0.21
N ASP A 50 0.39 -10.79 -0.01
CA ASP A 50 0.57 -11.69 1.11
C ASP A 50 0.45 -10.93 2.46
N PRO A 51 0.13 -11.63 3.57
CA PRO A 51 0.22 -11.04 4.90
C PRO A 51 1.65 -10.54 5.18
N GLY A 52 1.78 -9.27 5.54
CA GLY A 52 3.10 -8.70 5.79
C GLY A 52 3.13 -7.18 5.87
N VAL A 53 4.32 -6.64 6.11
CA VAL A 53 4.60 -5.21 6.10
C VAL A 53 5.44 -4.88 4.88
N TYR A 54 4.91 -4.00 4.03
CA TYR A 54 5.54 -3.48 2.83
C TYR A 54 6.01 -2.06 3.11
N ASN A 55 7.32 -1.86 3.27
CA ASN A 55 7.90 -0.52 3.44
C ASN A 55 8.24 0.07 2.06
N GLU A 56 7.22 0.59 1.38
CA GLU A 56 7.26 1.10 0.02
C GLU A 56 6.44 2.39 -0.07
N ALA A 57 7.04 3.45 -0.62
CA ALA A 57 6.31 4.63 -1.06
C ALA A 57 5.86 4.39 -2.51
N LEU A 58 4.56 4.22 -2.70
CA LEU A 58 3.98 3.79 -3.98
C LEU A 58 3.65 4.98 -4.86
N VAL A 59 3.96 4.85 -6.15
CA VAL A 59 3.46 5.74 -7.20
C VAL A 59 2.58 4.90 -8.11
N VAL A 60 1.29 5.20 -8.12
CA VAL A 60 0.34 4.55 -9.02
C VAL A 60 0.68 5.03 -10.44
N ASN A 61 1.21 4.16 -11.29
CA ASN A 61 1.47 4.45 -12.71
C ASN A 61 0.60 3.60 -13.66
N GLN A 62 -0.22 2.73 -13.10
CA GLN A 62 -1.23 1.91 -13.78
C GLN A 62 -2.53 1.95 -12.98
N VAL A 63 -3.68 1.84 -13.65
CA VAL A 63 -4.96 1.69 -12.97
C VAL A 63 -5.07 0.26 -12.46
N VAL A 64 -5.05 0.07 -11.14
CA VAL A 64 -4.98 -1.27 -10.52
C VAL A 64 -5.90 -1.38 -9.31
N THR A 65 -6.24 -2.62 -8.96
CA THR A 65 -6.81 -2.98 -7.65
C THR A 65 -5.73 -3.64 -6.80
N ILE A 66 -5.62 -3.25 -5.52
CA ILE A 66 -4.72 -3.87 -4.55
C ILE A 66 -5.55 -4.45 -3.41
N GLU A 67 -5.35 -5.73 -3.10
CA GLU A 67 -6.08 -6.46 -2.05
C GLU A 67 -5.11 -7.08 -1.03
N GLY A 68 -5.31 -6.80 0.27
CA GLY A 68 -4.46 -7.35 1.34
C GLY A 68 -5.16 -8.22 2.39
N ALA A 69 -6.43 -8.56 2.16
CA ALA A 69 -7.24 -9.42 3.03
C ALA A 69 -7.27 -9.04 4.54
N GLY A 70 -7.09 -7.75 4.85
CA GLY A 70 -7.13 -7.17 6.19
C GLY A 70 -5.83 -7.32 6.99
N VAL A 71 -4.80 -7.99 6.43
CA VAL A 71 -3.58 -8.37 7.16
C VAL A 71 -2.29 -7.82 6.54
N ALA A 72 -2.37 -7.17 5.38
CA ALA A 72 -1.26 -6.45 4.78
C ALA A 72 -1.18 -5.01 5.32
N THR A 73 0.02 -4.57 5.67
CA THR A 73 0.32 -3.18 6.02
C THR A 73 1.25 -2.58 4.98
N ILE A 74 0.86 -1.44 4.40
CA ILE A 74 1.71 -0.64 3.52
C ILE A 74 2.17 0.58 4.32
N THR A 75 3.48 0.79 4.37
CA THR A 75 4.10 1.90 5.07
C THR A 75 5.19 2.53 4.23
N ALA A 76 5.59 3.75 4.57
CA ALA A 76 6.67 4.45 3.91
C ALA A 76 7.71 4.91 4.93
N SER A 77 8.93 5.09 4.47
CA SER A 77 10.01 5.64 5.28
C SER A 77 9.71 7.09 5.71
N SER A 78 10.32 7.54 6.81
CA SER A 78 10.12 8.89 7.34
C SER A 78 10.33 9.96 6.26
N GLY A 79 9.41 10.91 6.18
CA GLY A 79 9.43 12.00 5.19
C GLY A 79 8.72 11.68 3.86
N TYR A 80 8.18 10.48 3.69
CA TYR A 80 7.41 10.09 2.50
C TYR A 80 5.96 9.73 2.82
N GLY A 81 5.06 10.08 1.91
CA GLY A 81 3.69 9.56 1.90
C GLY A 81 3.66 8.10 1.47
N VAL A 82 2.55 7.41 1.73
CA VAL A 82 2.45 5.98 1.40
C VAL A 82 2.08 5.76 -0.06
N ILE A 83 1.08 6.50 -0.56
CA ILE A 83 0.56 6.35 -1.93
C ILE A 83 0.44 7.73 -2.57
N ASP A 84 1.06 7.88 -3.74
CA ASP A 84 0.82 9.00 -4.66
C ASP A 84 0.02 8.50 -5.87
N ILE A 85 -1.09 9.18 -6.17
CA ILE A 85 -1.97 8.89 -7.29
C ILE A 85 -1.91 10.10 -8.25
N PRO A 86 -1.13 10.00 -9.34
CA PRO A 86 -1.03 11.05 -10.35
C PRO A 86 -2.35 11.34 -11.07
N PRO A 87 -2.45 12.47 -11.79
CA PRO A 87 -3.62 12.80 -12.60
C PRO A 87 -4.00 11.68 -13.57
N THR A 88 -5.29 11.55 -13.88
CA THR A 88 -5.87 10.56 -14.82
C THR A 88 -5.74 9.08 -14.41
N LEU A 89 -5.09 8.79 -13.29
CA LEU A 89 -4.95 7.43 -12.77
C LEU A 89 -5.96 7.12 -11.68
N GLY A 90 -6.13 5.82 -11.46
CA GLY A 90 -7.11 5.24 -10.56
C GLY A 90 -6.49 4.19 -9.65
N LEU A 91 -6.95 4.12 -8.40
CA LEU A 91 -6.59 3.04 -7.48
C LEU A 91 -7.83 2.51 -6.77
N THR A 92 -8.01 1.20 -6.75
CA THR A 92 -8.90 0.55 -5.77
C THR A 92 -8.06 -0.16 -4.73
N LEU A 93 -8.33 0.07 -3.45
CA LEU A 93 -7.57 -0.50 -2.35
C LEU A 93 -8.52 -1.19 -1.36
N ARG A 94 -8.27 -2.46 -1.07
CA ARG A 94 -9.15 -3.29 -0.24
C ARG A 94 -8.40 -4.04 0.85
N GLY A 95 -8.91 -4.01 2.08
CA GLY A 95 -8.40 -4.87 3.14
C GLY A 95 -6.93 -4.63 3.46
N VAL A 96 -6.50 -3.38 3.62
CA VAL A 96 -5.11 -3.05 3.99
C VAL A 96 -5.05 -2.04 5.11
N THR A 97 -3.92 -2.03 5.81
CA THR A 97 -3.55 -0.92 6.69
C THR A 97 -2.55 -0.01 6.00
N LEU A 98 -2.82 1.29 5.93
CA LEU A 98 -1.86 2.33 5.54
C LEU A 98 -1.33 3.02 6.80
N SER A 99 0.00 3.13 6.90
CA SER A 99 0.65 3.81 8.02
C SER A 99 1.87 4.61 7.56
N SER A 100 1.98 5.86 7.99
CA SER A 100 3.18 6.70 7.85
C SER A 100 3.26 7.61 9.05
N ALA A 101 4.46 7.86 9.61
CA ALA A 101 4.57 8.65 10.84
C ALA A 101 4.58 10.17 10.60
N THR A 102 4.94 10.64 9.40
CA THR A 102 5.28 12.07 9.19
C THR A 102 4.76 12.65 7.87
N VAL A 103 4.02 11.87 7.08
CA VAL A 103 3.35 12.34 5.85
C VAL A 103 1.99 11.65 5.73
N ARG A 104 1.11 12.21 4.90
CA ARG A 104 -0.20 11.64 4.55
C ARG A 104 -0.11 10.21 4.01
N ALA A 105 -1.16 9.43 4.19
CA ALA A 105 -1.27 8.09 3.60
C ALA A 105 -1.50 8.17 2.08
N ILE A 106 -2.46 8.97 1.63
CA ILE A 106 -2.82 9.07 0.21
C ILE A 106 -2.71 10.52 -0.24
N ASN A 107 -1.94 10.74 -1.29
CA ASN A 107 -1.87 11.97 -2.07
C ASN A 107 -2.54 11.72 -3.43
N ALA A 108 -3.78 12.17 -3.60
CA ALA A 108 -4.51 12.08 -4.86
C ALA A 108 -4.42 13.43 -5.58
N GLN A 109 -3.77 13.46 -6.76
CA GLN A 109 -3.60 14.69 -7.54
C GLN A 109 -4.86 15.01 -8.35
N ALA A 110 -4.97 16.26 -8.80
CA ALA A 110 -6.11 16.72 -9.60
C ALA A 110 -6.39 15.79 -10.80
N GLY A 111 -7.65 15.40 -10.98
CA GLY A 111 -8.10 14.47 -12.02
C GLY A 111 -7.89 12.99 -11.72
N SER A 112 -7.21 12.63 -10.63
CA SER A 112 -7.13 11.22 -10.18
C SER A 112 -8.44 10.74 -9.55
N GLY A 113 -8.62 9.43 -9.45
CA GLY A 113 -9.73 8.83 -8.71
C GLY A 113 -9.28 7.67 -7.83
N PHE A 114 -9.99 7.39 -6.74
CA PHE A 114 -9.70 6.21 -5.93
C PHE A 114 -10.92 5.70 -5.16
N ALA A 115 -10.86 4.40 -4.84
CA ALA A 115 -11.83 3.73 -4.00
C ALA A 115 -11.12 2.98 -2.87
N LEU A 116 -11.59 3.16 -1.64
CA LEU A 116 -11.13 2.46 -0.46
C LEU A 116 -12.27 1.62 0.11
N GLU A 117 -12.00 0.36 0.42
CA GLU A 117 -12.94 -0.57 1.04
C GLU A 117 -12.23 -1.36 2.13
N ASP A 118 -12.74 -1.38 3.37
CA ASP A 118 -12.11 -2.10 4.49
C ASP A 118 -10.63 -1.71 4.67
N VAL A 119 -10.37 -0.40 4.73
CA VAL A 119 -9.01 0.15 4.88
C VAL A 119 -8.84 0.78 6.26
N VAL A 120 -7.69 0.56 6.88
CA VAL A 120 -7.29 1.29 8.09
C VAL A 120 -6.20 2.29 7.72
N ILE A 121 -6.42 3.58 7.97
CA ILE A 121 -5.40 4.62 7.85
C ILE A 121 -5.00 5.06 9.25
N THR A 122 -3.75 4.78 9.65
CA THR A 122 -3.32 5.00 11.03
C THR A 122 -1.98 5.73 11.15
N GLY A 123 -1.87 6.58 12.17
CA GLY A 123 -0.64 7.27 12.55
C GLY A 123 -0.15 8.33 11.58
N THR A 124 -0.95 8.69 10.57
CA THR A 124 -0.53 9.59 9.48
C THR A 124 -0.74 11.06 9.84
N THR A 125 0.35 11.82 9.85
CA THR A 125 0.35 13.24 10.22
C THR A 125 0.98 14.09 9.11
N THR A 126 0.49 15.32 8.93
CA THR A 126 1.06 16.25 7.96
C THR A 126 0.97 17.70 8.45
N THR A 127 1.91 18.54 8.01
CA THR A 127 1.85 19.99 8.22
C THR A 127 0.95 20.70 7.21
N GLY A 128 0.48 19.99 6.17
CA GLY A 128 -0.49 20.51 5.19
C GLY A 128 -1.94 20.21 5.59
N HIS A 129 -2.81 20.06 4.58
CA HIS A 129 -4.18 19.58 4.72
C HIS A 129 -4.24 18.05 4.71
N GLY A 130 -5.25 17.38 5.28
CA GLY A 130 -5.51 15.96 5.00
C GLY A 130 -4.47 14.97 5.55
N GLY A 131 -4.44 14.77 6.87
CA GLY A 131 -3.44 13.95 7.56
C GLY A 131 -3.42 12.49 7.13
N GLY A 132 -4.55 11.94 6.71
CA GLY A 132 -4.65 10.64 6.03
C GLY A 132 -4.71 10.81 4.52
N ILE A 133 -5.72 11.53 4.04
CA ILE A 133 -6.01 11.69 2.61
C ILE A 133 -6.00 13.17 2.24
N TYR A 134 -5.26 13.51 1.20
CA TYR A 134 -5.37 14.78 0.50
C TYR A 134 -5.76 14.53 -0.95
N ALA A 135 -6.87 15.11 -1.37
CA ALA A 135 -7.49 14.82 -2.66
C ALA A 135 -8.20 16.06 -3.25
N PRO A 136 -7.45 17.08 -3.72
CA PRO A 136 -8.00 18.19 -4.48
C PRO A 136 -8.40 17.76 -5.91
N ASP A 137 -9.51 18.29 -6.40
CA ASP A 137 -9.94 18.21 -7.81
C ASP A 137 -9.98 16.81 -8.40
N THR A 138 -10.29 15.80 -7.58
CA THR A 138 -10.36 14.41 -8.02
C THR A 138 -11.56 14.14 -8.92
N SER A 139 -11.42 13.19 -9.84
CA SER A 139 -12.49 12.72 -10.74
C SER A 139 -13.47 11.74 -10.08
N GLY A 140 -13.16 11.24 -8.87
CA GLY A 140 -14.07 10.42 -8.07
C GLY A 140 -13.40 9.82 -6.84
N ILE A 141 -14.11 9.84 -5.71
CA ILE A 141 -13.64 9.27 -4.45
C ILE A 141 -14.73 8.39 -3.86
N THR A 142 -14.39 7.16 -3.49
CA THR A 142 -15.24 6.28 -2.66
C THR A 142 -14.47 5.86 -1.42
N ILE A 143 -15.08 6.02 -0.25
CA ILE A 143 -14.51 5.64 1.05
C ILE A 143 -15.59 4.84 1.78
N LEU A 144 -15.44 3.52 1.81
CA LEU A 144 -16.39 2.59 2.41
C LEU A 144 -15.69 1.76 3.49
N ASP A 145 -16.27 1.70 4.68
CA ASP A 145 -15.75 0.91 5.81
C ASP A 145 -14.27 1.21 6.13
N VAL A 146 -13.90 2.50 6.06
CA VAL A 146 -12.54 2.96 6.33
C VAL A 146 -12.43 3.52 7.74
N THR A 147 -11.41 3.08 8.47
CA THR A 147 -11.07 3.60 9.80
C THR A 147 -9.89 4.57 9.72
N PHE A 148 -10.04 5.76 10.31
CA PHE A 148 -8.94 6.71 10.52
C PHE A 148 -8.58 6.76 12.00
N GLN A 149 -7.33 6.45 12.34
CA GLN A 149 -6.87 6.44 13.73
C GLN A 149 -5.57 7.23 13.89
N GLY A 150 -5.55 8.19 14.83
CA GLY A 150 -4.34 8.97 15.09
C GLY A 150 -3.85 9.75 13.87
N THR A 151 -4.76 10.15 12.99
CA THR A 151 -4.45 10.96 11.80
C THR A 151 -4.68 12.44 12.10
N SER A 152 -3.78 13.31 11.63
CA SER A 152 -3.89 14.75 11.90
C SER A 152 -3.25 15.63 10.83
N ALA A 153 -3.83 16.79 10.60
CA ALA A 153 -3.32 17.85 9.73
C ALA A 153 -3.11 19.14 10.55
N THR A 154 -2.10 19.93 10.21
CA THR A 154 -1.93 21.28 10.79
C THR A 154 -2.84 22.31 10.13
N LEU A 155 -3.16 22.13 8.85
CA LEU A 155 -4.18 22.91 8.14
C LEU A 155 -5.54 22.18 8.21
N ASP A 156 -6.36 22.32 7.17
CA ASP A 156 -7.71 21.75 7.15
C ASP A 156 -7.75 20.24 6.93
N GLY A 157 -8.89 19.64 7.30
CA GLY A 157 -9.20 18.26 6.95
C GLY A 157 -8.39 17.24 7.75
N GLY A 158 -8.29 17.41 9.07
CA GLY A 158 -7.56 16.55 10.03
C GLY A 158 -7.17 15.16 9.50
N ALA A 159 -8.16 14.31 9.24
CA ALA A 159 -7.95 13.02 8.55
C ALA A 159 -8.06 13.11 7.03
N ILE A 160 -9.07 13.80 6.51
CA ILE A 160 -9.40 13.85 5.09
C ILE A 160 -9.57 15.31 4.68
N TYR A 161 -8.87 15.71 3.61
CA TYR A 161 -9.14 16.95 2.89
C TYR A 161 -9.50 16.63 1.44
N VAL A 162 -10.75 16.92 1.09
CA VAL A 162 -11.25 16.91 -0.29
C VAL A 162 -11.74 18.31 -0.62
N ALA A 163 -11.26 18.85 -1.73
CA ALA A 163 -11.68 20.16 -2.22
C ALA A 163 -11.85 20.10 -3.75
N SER A 164 -12.70 20.95 -4.28
CA SER A 164 -12.74 21.26 -5.71
C SER A 164 -12.44 22.74 -5.86
N ASP A 165 -11.46 23.09 -6.70
CA ASP A 165 -11.24 24.45 -7.15
C ASP A 165 -12.42 24.83 -8.07
N THR A 166 -13.36 25.59 -7.50
CA THR A 166 -14.49 26.19 -8.24
C THR A 166 -14.06 27.36 -9.10
#